data_AF-A0A933RYL3-F1
#
_entry.id   AF-A0A933RYL3-F1
#
_cell.length_a   1.000
_cell.length_b   1.000
_cell.length_c   1.000
_cell.angle_alpha   90.00
_cell.angle_beta   90.00
_cell.angle_gamma   90.00
#
_symmetry.space_group_name_H-M   'P 1'
#
loop_
_entity.id
_entity.type
_entity.pdbx_description
1 polymer ?
#
loop_
_entity_poly.entity_id
_entity_poly.type
_entity_poly.pdbx_seq_one_letter_code
_entity_poly.pdbx_strand_id
1 'polypeptide(L)'
;MKAPIRMFYYVPVIGWLVKDAVHGTPEAKYFFAFNAVVLLVGAIAIIGYPLVITLGLIGSAAGLSGLVLLTCGDAFDRRAARAVARAPAPPVRKPSMRRAA
;
A
#
# COMPACT_ATOMS: atom_id res chain seq x y z
N MET A 1 -3.44 1.60 25.77
CA MET A 1 -2.56 1.14 24.67
C MET A 1 -1.62 2.27 24.24
N LYS A 2 -0.50 2.53 24.95
CA LYS A 2 0.40 3.68 24.63
C LYS A 2 1.90 3.44 24.86
N ALA A 3 2.29 2.27 25.39
CA ALA A 3 3.68 2.00 25.76
C ALA A 3 4.67 1.96 24.57
N PRO A 4 4.39 1.25 23.44
CA PRO A 4 5.38 1.14 22.37
C PRO A 4 5.58 2.45 21.60
N ILE A 5 4.51 3.24 21.42
CA ILE A 5 4.57 4.55 20.75
C ILE A 5 5.41 5.54 21.56
N ARG A 6 5.29 5.53 22.89
CA ARG A 6 6.14 6.36 23.76
C ARG A 6 7.60 5.98 23.66
N MET A 7 7.91 4.67 23.61
CA MET A 7 9.28 4.17 23.45
C MET A 7 9.92 4.68 22.15
N PHE A 8 9.16 4.74 21.06
CA PHE A 8 9.63 5.20 19.76
C PHE A 8 10.06 6.68 19.76
N TYR A 9 9.40 7.53 20.56
CA TYR A 9 9.79 8.94 20.72
C TYR A 9 11.07 9.17 21.53
N TYR A 10 11.58 8.14 22.22
CA TYR A 10 12.87 8.20 22.92
C TYR A 10 14.05 7.76 22.06
N VAL A 11 13.80 7.22 20.86
CA VAL A 11 14.88 6.88 19.93
C VAL A 11 15.53 8.18 19.45
N PRO A 12 16.84 8.40 19.75
CA PRO A 12 17.51 9.61 19.34
C PRO A 12 17.49 9.76 17.81
N VAL A 13 17.45 11.00 17.33
CA VAL A 13 17.32 11.36 15.91
C VAL A 13 15.93 11.06 15.32
N ILE A 14 15.54 9.79 15.16
CA ILE A 14 14.28 9.44 14.47
C ILE A 14 13.06 9.81 15.31
N GLY A 15 13.05 9.46 16.61
CA GLY A 15 11.93 9.76 17.50
C GLY A 15 11.72 11.26 17.70
N TRP A 16 12.80 12.03 17.68
CA TRP A 16 12.76 13.49 17.79
C TRP A 16 12.20 14.14 16.51
N LEU A 17 12.71 13.72 15.35
CA LEU A 17 12.23 14.15 14.04
C LEU A 17 10.72 13.85 13.85
N VAL A 18 10.28 12.64 14.21
CA VAL A 18 8.86 12.26 14.11
C VAL A 18 8.01 13.04 15.11
N LYS A 19 8.49 13.25 16.34
CA LYS A 19 7.77 14.05 17.35
C LYS A 19 7.56 15.48 16.87
N ASP A 20 8.59 16.08 16.28
CA ASP A 20 8.57 17.44 15.77
C ASP A 20 7.68 17.59 14.52
N ALA A 21 7.68 16.60 13.62
CA ALA A 21 6.78 16.59 12.46
C ALA A 21 5.29 16.51 12.84
N VAL A 22 4.97 15.90 13.98
CA VAL A 22 3.58 15.70 14.45
C VAL A 22 3.08 16.87 15.30
N HIS A 23 3.93 17.46 16.15
CA HIS A 23 3.53 18.49 17.12
C HIS A 23 4.09 19.89 16.80
N GLY A 24 4.99 20.01 15.82
CA GLY A 24 5.66 21.25 15.46
C GLY A 24 4.88 22.11 14.46
N THR A 25 5.56 23.12 13.93
CA THR A 25 5.00 24.07 12.96
C THR A 25 4.71 23.39 11.61
N PRO A 26 3.90 23.99 10.73
CA PRO A 26 3.66 23.46 9.40
C PRO A 26 4.94 23.21 8.60
N GLU A 27 6.02 23.99 8.83
CA GLU A 27 7.30 23.78 8.16
C GLU A 27 8.05 22.52 8.64
N ALA A 28 7.79 22.06 9.87
CA ALA A 28 8.49 20.93 10.48
C ALA A 28 8.37 19.63 9.66
N LYS A 29 7.27 19.47 8.91
CA LYS A 29 7.08 18.32 8.01
C LYS A 29 8.07 18.30 6.85
N TYR A 30 8.45 19.46 6.32
CA TYR A 30 9.43 19.56 5.24
C TYR A 30 10.84 19.25 5.78
N PHE A 31 11.18 19.78 6.95
CA PHE A 31 12.43 19.44 7.63
C PHE A 31 12.52 17.95 7.96
N PHE A 32 11.41 17.33 8.36
CA PHE A 32 11.35 15.88 8.56
C PHE A 32 11.67 15.11 7.27
N ALA A 33 10.99 15.44 6.18
CA ALA A 33 11.20 14.78 4.90
C ALA A 33 12.66 14.95 4.41
N PHE A 34 13.20 16.16 4.52
CA PHE A 34 14.60 16.43 4.17
C PHE A 34 15.57 15.60 5.02
N ASN A 35 15.43 15.62 6.35
CA ASN A 35 16.29 14.84 7.24
C ASN A 35 16.16 13.34 6.99
N ALA A 36 14.96 12.83 6.70
CA ALA A 36 14.75 11.42 6.37
C ALA A 36 15.51 11.03 5.09
N VAL A 37 15.50 11.88 4.07
CA VAL A 37 16.27 11.67 2.83
C VAL A 37 17.77 11.72 3.11
N VAL A 38 18.25 12.70 3.88
CA VAL A 38 19.67 12.82 4.23
C VAL A 38 20.15 11.59 5.02
N LEU A 39 19.37 11.14 6.02
CA LEU A 39 19.68 9.93 6.77
C LEU A 39 19.69 8.68 5.88
N LEU A 40 18.74 8.57 4.95
CA LEU A 40 18.70 7.47 4.00
C LEU A 40 19.94 7.47 3.10
N VAL A 41 20.33 8.63 2.55
CA VAL A 41 21.54 8.77 1.72
C VAL A 41 22.78 8.44 2.53
N GLY A 42 22.90 8.93 3.76
CA GLY A 42 23.99 8.59 4.67
C GLY A 42 24.06 7.10 4.98
N ALA A 43 22.92 6.46 5.23
CA ALA A 43 22.84 5.02 5.45
C ALA A 43 23.24 4.23 4.20
N ILE A 44 22.83 4.67 3.00
CA ILE A 44 23.27 4.08 1.73
C ILE A 44 24.78 4.27 1.53
N ALA A 45 25.35 5.42 1.91
CA ALA A 45 26.80 5.65 1.81
C ALA A 45 27.61 4.73 2.74
N ILE A 46 27.09 4.40 3.93
CA ILE A 46 27.76 3.54 4.91
C ILE A 46 27.55 2.05 4.61
N ILE A 47 26.32 1.64 4.29
CA ILE A 47 25.95 0.22 4.11
C ILE A 47 26.12 -0.21 2.65
N GLY A 48 25.99 0.73 1.71
CA GLY A 48 26.10 0.51 0.28
C GLY A 48 24.81 0.05 -0.40
N TYR A 49 24.97 -0.47 -1.61
CA TYR A 49 23.90 -1.03 -2.44
C TYR A 49 23.02 -2.10 -1.77
N PRO A 50 23.51 -2.95 -0.83
CA PRO A 50 22.66 -3.92 -0.13
C PRO A 50 21.46 -3.30 0.59
N LEU A 51 21.58 -2.08 1.12
CA LEU A 51 20.47 -1.37 1.74
C LEU A 51 19.37 -1.06 0.73
N VAL A 52 19.75 -0.60 -0.47
CA VAL A 52 18.81 -0.25 -1.55
C VAL A 52 18.02 -1.47 -1.98
N ILE A 53 18.68 -2.61 -2.19
CA ILE A 53 18.01 -3.87 -2.54
C ILE A 53 17.02 -4.25 -1.44
N THR A 54 17.44 -4.21 -0.18
CA THR A 54 16.62 -4.62 0.96
C THR A 54 15.35 -3.76 1.07
N LEU A 55 15.48 -2.44 0.97
CA LEU A 55 14.33 -1.53 0.98
C LEU A 55 13.41 -1.76 -0.22
N GLY A 56 13.98 -2.03 -1.40
CA GLY A 56 13.23 -2.42 -2.59
C GLY A 56 12.40 -3.69 -2.37
N LEU A 57 13.01 -4.75 -1.82
CA LEU A 57 12.33 -6.01 -1.50
C LEU A 57 11.19 -5.82 -0.49
N ILE A 58 11.43 -5.04 0.57
CA ILE A 58 10.40 -4.70 1.56
C ILE A 58 9.25 -3.93 0.88
N GLY A 59 9.57 -2.94 0.05
CA GLY A 59 8.58 -2.16 -0.69
C GLY A 59 7.76 -3.01 -1.65
N SER A 60 8.39 -3.92 -2.39
CA SER A 60 7.71 -4.86 -3.29
C SER A 60 6.78 -5.79 -2.52
N ALA A 61 7.24 -6.39 -1.41
CA ALA A 61 6.41 -7.25 -0.58
C ALA A 61 5.21 -6.49 0.01
N ALA A 62 5.43 -5.27 0.49
CA ALA A 62 4.37 -4.41 1.01
C ALA A 62 3.37 -4.00 -0.09
N GLY A 63 3.85 -3.66 -1.28
CA GLY A 63 3.01 -3.30 -2.43
C GLY A 63 2.15 -4.47 -2.90
N LEU A 64 2.72 -5.67 -3.05
CA LEU A 64 1.98 -6.88 -3.39
C LEU A 64 0.96 -7.23 -2.31
N SER A 65 1.37 -7.19 -1.03
CA SER A 65 0.46 -7.44 0.09
C SER A 65 -0.68 -6.43 0.13
N GLY A 66 -0.39 -5.15 -0.09
CA GLY A 66 -1.38 -4.09 -0.18
C GLY A 66 -2.36 -4.30 -1.33
N LEU A 67 -1.86 -4.66 -2.51
CA LEU A 67 -2.71 -4.99 -3.66
C LEU A 67 -3.65 -6.15 -3.34
N VAL A 68 -3.12 -7.23 -2.73
CA VAL A 68 -3.92 -8.39 -2.33
C VAL A 68 -4.97 -7.97 -1.31
N LEU A 69 -4.61 -7.20 -0.28
CA LEU A 69 -5.56 -6.76 0.76
C LEU A 69 -6.65 -5.83 0.21
N LEU A 70 -6.31 -4.99 -0.76
CA LEU A 70 -7.28 -4.09 -1.41
C LEU A 70 -8.21 -4.84 -2.38
N THR A 71 -7.72 -5.89 -3.05
CA THR A 71 -8.48 -6.63 -4.07
C THR A 71 -9.16 -7.89 -3.54
N CYS A 72 -8.72 -8.43 -2.39
CA CYS A 72 -9.31 -9.66 -1.85
C CYS A 72 -10.78 -9.51 -1.48
N GLY A 73 -11.25 -8.29 -1.20
CA GLY A 73 -12.66 -8.00 -0.95
C GLY A 73 -13.56 -8.48 -2.09
N ASP A 74 -13.18 -8.20 -3.35
CA ASP A 74 -13.92 -8.63 -4.54
C ASP A 74 -13.86 -10.15 -4.74
N ALA A 75 -12.70 -10.76 -4.45
CA ALA A 75 -12.53 -12.20 -4.56
C ALA A 75 -13.39 -13.00 -3.56
N PHE A 76 -13.72 -12.40 -2.42
CA PHE A 76 -14.53 -13.02 -1.37
C PHE A 76 -15.97 -12.52 -1.31
N ASP A 77 -16.41 -11.64 -2.22
CA ASP A 77 -17.78 -11.14 -2.22
C ASP A 77 -18.79 -12.21 -2.68
N ARG A 78 -19.28 -12.97 -1.70
CA ARG A 78 -20.34 -13.99 -1.87
C ARG A 78 -21.66 -13.39 -2.35
N ARG A 79 -21.90 -12.08 -2.21
CA ARG A 79 -23.12 -11.43 -2.69
C ARG A 79 -23.06 -11.23 -4.20
N ALA A 80 -21.93 -10.75 -4.72
CA ALA A 80 -21.67 -10.67 -6.17
C ALA A 80 -21.78 -12.06 -6.83
N ALA A 81 -21.14 -13.08 -6.24
CA ALA A 81 -21.20 -14.45 -6.75
C ALA A 81 -22.65 -15.01 -6.78
N ARG A 82 -23.46 -14.72 -5.76
CA ARG A 82 -24.89 -15.12 -5.73
C ARG A 82 -25.75 -14.33 -6.72
N ALA A 83 -25.44 -13.06 -6.96
CA ALA A 83 -26.15 -12.23 -7.93
C ALA A 83 -25.94 -12.75 -9.36
N VAL A 84 -24.71 -13.14 -9.72
CA VAL A 84 -24.41 -13.78 -11.01
C VAL A 84 -25.10 -15.13 -11.13
N ALA A 85 -25.08 -15.97 -10.08
CA ALA A 85 -25.75 -17.27 -10.10
C ALA A 85 -27.28 -17.18 -10.23
N ARG A 86 -27.88 -16.07 -9.81
CA ARG A 86 -29.32 -15.78 -9.95
C ARG A 86 -29.67 -15.00 -11.20
N ALA A 87 -28.69 -14.60 -12.00
CA ALA A 87 -28.96 -13.88 -13.23
C ALA A 87 -29.76 -14.80 -14.18
N PRO A 88 -30.85 -14.30 -14.79
CA PRO A 88 -31.62 -15.08 -15.74
C PRO A 88 -30.72 -15.48 -16.91
N ALA A 89 -30.88 -16.72 -17.39
CA ALA A 89 -30.08 -17.23 -18.50
C ALA A 89 -30.16 -16.26 -19.70
N PRO A 90 -29.03 -15.96 -20.36
CA PRO A 90 -29.04 -15.07 -21.51
C PRO A 90 -30.01 -15.61 -22.57
N PRO A 91 -30.78 -14.73 -23.24
CA PRO A 91 -31.76 -15.17 -24.21
C PRO A 91 -31.06 -15.98 -25.30
N VAL A 92 -31.54 -17.21 -25.52
CA VAL A 92 -31.03 -18.10 -26.56
C VAL A 92 -31.23 -17.39 -27.90
N ARG A 93 -30.11 -16.91 -28.48
CA ARG A 93 -30.13 -16.25 -29.78
C ARG A 93 -30.47 -17.31 -30.83
N LYS A 94 -31.74 -17.37 -31.23
CA LYS A 94 -32.15 -18.25 -32.32
C LYS A 94 -31.38 -17.85 -33.58
N PRO A 95 -30.77 -18.80 -34.32
CA PRO A 95 -30.12 -18.48 -35.57
C PRO A 95 -31.17 -17.86 -36.49
N SER A 96 -30.92 -16.63 -36.95
CA SER A 96 -31.77 -16.02 -37.96
C SER A 96 -31.62 -16.85 -39.22
N MET A 97 -32.59 -17.74 -39.49
CA MET A 97 -32.72 -18.31 -40.82
C MET A 97 -33.00 -17.14 -41.76
N ARG A 98 -31.94 -16.67 -42.42
CA ARG A 98 -32.04 -15.85 -43.62
C ARG A 98 -32.80 -16.73 -44.61
N ARG A 99 -34.11 -16.50 -44.75
CA ARG A 99 -34.88 -17.07 -45.86
C ARG A 99 -34.24 -16.54 -47.13
N ALA A 100 -33.53 -17.41 -47.83
CA ALA A 100 -33.15 -17.19 -49.21
C ALA A 100 -34.35 -17.65 -50.06
N ALA A 101 -35.08 -16.68 -50.59
CA ALA A 101 -35.85 -16.73 -51.84
C ALA A 101 -36.58 -15.39 -52.01
#